data_AF-A0A8S4BUI7-F1
#
_entry.id   AF-A0A8S4BUI7-F1
#
_cell.length_a   1.000
_cell.length_b   1.000
_cell.length_c   1.000
_cell.angle_alpha   90.00
_cell.angle_beta   90.00
_cell.angle_gamma   90.00
#
_symmetry.space_group_name_H-M   'P 1'
#
loop_
_entity.id
_entity.type
_entity.pdbx_description
1 polymer ?
#
loop_
_entity_poly.entity_id
_entity_poly.type
_entity_poly.pdbx_seq_one_letter_code
_entity_poly.pdbx_strand_id
1 'polypeptide(L)'
;MKSTGCDLPLYVFVSQTIYQTELGQTLDLLTAPPGQVDLSRFTMERYNAIVKYKTSFYSFYLPVGAALYMASISIYLIHGRDVSLTPDLTAPLQAGLNSKEEHNNAKHILLEMGEFFQIQDDYLDCYGDPAVTGKIGTDIQDNKCSWLVVKALEVMTPKQRSELQACYGHSDEASVEKVMALYNTLQMPTLYHRYEEESYQRLQKLIAAHAGTLPHSVFLNFAKKIYKRNK
;
A
#
# COMPACT_ATOMS: atom_id res chain seq x y z
N MET A 1 18.48 -27.92 -13.40
CA MET A 1 18.64 -27.23 -12.11
C MET A 1 17.86 -28.02 -11.06
N LYS A 2 18.51 -28.62 -10.08
CA LYS A 2 17.81 -29.20 -8.92
C LYS A 2 17.56 -28.05 -7.95
N SER A 3 16.30 -27.64 -7.78
CA SER A 3 15.91 -26.76 -6.67
C SER A 3 16.27 -27.47 -5.37
N THR A 4 17.15 -26.87 -4.59
CA THR A 4 17.38 -27.27 -3.21
C THR A 4 16.11 -26.95 -2.42
N GLY A 5 15.56 -27.91 -1.66
CA GLY A 5 14.28 -27.77 -0.95
C GLY A 5 14.20 -26.59 0.05
N CYS A 6 15.30 -25.87 0.26
CA CYS A 6 15.39 -24.68 1.10
C CYS A 6 14.68 -23.44 0.52
N ASP A 7 14.42 -23.40 -0.80
CA ASP A 7 13.80 -22.23 -1.46
C ASP A 7 12.26 -22.25 -1.44
N LEU A 8 11.66 -23.38 -1.07
CA LEU A 8 10.20 -23.57 -1.13
C LEU A 8 9.42 -22.56 -0.28
N PRO A 9 9.83 -22.20 0.96
CA PRO A 9 9.13 -21.20 1.76
C PRO A 9 9.12 -19.80 1.11
N LEU A 10 10.25 -19.39 0.54
CA LEU A 10 10.37 -18.11 -0.14
C LEU A 10 9.50 -18.08 -1.40
N TYR A 11 9.52 -19.17 -2.18
CA TYR A 11 8.66 -19.32 -3.34
C TYR A 11 7.17 -19.20 -2.97
N VAL A 12 6.72 -19.95 -1.95
CA VAL A 12 5.33 -19.89 -1.45
C VAL A 12 4.97 -18.48 -0.98
N PHE A 13 5.87 -17.79 -0.27
CA PHE A 13 5.65 -16.42 0.18
C PHE A 13 5.50 -15.42 -0.98
N VAL A 14 6.35 -15.53 -2.00
CA VAL A 14 6.26 -14.71 -3.22
C VAL A 14 4.95 -15.00 -3.96
N SER A 15 4.60 -16.28 -4.16
CA SER A 15 3.34 -16.67 -4.80
C SER A 15 2.11 -16.15 -4.04
N GLN A 16 2.13 -16.21 -2.70
CA GLN A 16 1.05 -15.66 -1.87
C GLN A 16 0.91 -14.14 -2.04
N THR A 17 2.03 -13.43 -2.14
CA THR A 17 2.02 -11.97 -2.36
C THR A 17 1.46 -11.63 -3.73
N ILE A 18 1.86 -12.37 -4.79
CA ILE A 18 1.30 -12.18 -6.13
C ILE A 18 -0.21 -12.36 -6.11
N TYR A 19 -0.70 -13.46 -5.50
CA TYR A 19 -2.14 -13.70 -5.36
C TYR A 19 -2.87 -12.55 -4.64
N GLN A 20 -2.29 -12.02 -3.56
CA GLN A 20 -2.83 -10.84 -2.86
C GLN A 20 -2.91 -9.61 -3.76
N THR A 21 -1.88 -9.36 -4.57
CA THR A 21 -1.86 -8.24 -5.51
C THR A 21 -2.91 -8.38 -6.61
N GLU A 22 -3.07 -9.58 -7.19
CA GLU A 22 -4.11 -9.84 -8.19
C GLU A 22 -5.53 -9.67 -7.63
N LEU A 23 -5.76 -10.07 -6.36
CA LEU A 23 -7.02 -9.80 -5.67
C LEU A 23 -7.26 -8.29 -5.50
N GLY A 24 -6.23 -7.53 -5.11
CA GLY A 24 -6.31 -6.08 -4.98
C GLY A 24 -6.62 -5.39 -6.32
N GLN A 25 -5.95 -5.81 -7.40
CA GLN A 25 -6.20 -5.31 -8.75
C GLN A 25 -7.63 -5.63 -9.21
N THR A 26 -8.10 -6.84 -8.95
CA THR A 26 -9.48 -7.24 -9.27
C THR A 26 -10.48 -6.40 -8.49
N LEU A 27 -10.25 -6.18 -7.19
CA LEU A 27 -11.11 -5.35 -6.36
C LEU A 27 -11.18 -3.91 -6.85
N ASP A 28 -10.07 -3.34 -7.30
CA ASP A 28 -9.97 -2.00 -7.89
C ASP A 28 -10.83 -1.90 -9.17
N LEU A 29 -10.61 -2.80 -10.12
CA LEU A 29 -11.35 -2.86 -11.39
C LEU A 29 -12.85 -3.06 -11.18
N LEU A 30 -13.21 -3.96 -10.26
CA LEU A 30 -14.61 -4.17 -9.93
C LEU A 30 -15.21 -2.94 -9.27
N THR A 31 -14.43 -2.18 -8.50
CA THR A 31 -14.90 -0.99 -7.77
C THR A 31 -15.26 0.17 -8.68
N ALA A 32 -14.46 0.38 -9.71
CA ALA A 32 -14.60 1.47 -10.67
C ALA A 32 -14.71 0.92 -12.11
N PRO A 33 -15.84 0.28 -12.46
CA PRO A 33 -16.01 -0.23 -13.81
C PRO A 33 -15.99 0.93 -14.83
N PRO A 34 -15.33 0.74 -16.00
CA PRO A 34 -15.28 1.79 -17.02
C PRO A 34 -16.68 2.20 -17.49
N GLY A 35 -16.91 3.51 -17.62
CA GLY A 35 -18.17 4.06 -18.11
C GLY A 35 -19.37 4.00 -17.15
N GLN A 36 -19.19 3.47 -15.94
CA GLN A 36 -20.24 3.46 -14.91
C GLN A 36 -19.73 4.08 -13.61
N VAL A 37 -20.10 5.34 -13.38
CA VAL A 37 -19.75 6.08 -12.17
C VAL A 37 -20.78 5.79 -11.09
N ASP A 38 -20.35 5.11 -10.03
CA ASP A 38 -21.16 4.87 -8.84
C ASP A 38 -20.37 5.32 -7.61
N LEU A 39 -20.71 6.51 -7.08
CA LEU A 39 -20.04 7.06 -5.90
C LEU A 39 -20.51 6.42 -4.59
N SER A 40 -21.61 5.68 -4.57
CA SER A 40 -22.05 4.93 -3.35
C SER A 40 -21.04 3.87 -2.93
N ARG A 41 -20.24 3.50 -3.92
CA ARG A 41 -19.29 2.44 -3.93
C ARG A 41 -17.93 2.94 -3.38
N PHE A 42 -17.62 4.22 -3.44
CA PHE A 42 -16.34 4.75 -2.98
C PHE A 42 -16.36 5.01 -1.47
N THR A 43 -15.94 4.00 -0.72
CA THR A 43 -15.88 4.02 0.75
C THR A 43 -14.45 3.83 1.25
N MET A 44 -14.14 4.34 2.44
CA MET A 44 -12.80 4.20 3.04
C MET A 44 -12.46 2.73 3.32
N GLU A 45 -13.45 1.93 3.71
CA GLU A 45 -13.27 0.48 3.88
C GLU A 45 -12.80 -0.19 2.58
N ARG A 46 -13.44 0.15 1.46
CA ARG A 46 -13.08 -0.42 0.16
C ARG A 46 -11.74 0.09 -0.33
N TYR A 47 -11.50 1.39 -0.19
CA TYR A 47 -10.22 2.00 -0.50
C TYR A 47 -9.07 1.30 0.26
N ASN A 48 -9.19 1.17 1.59
CA ASN A 48 -8.18 0.52 2.41
C ASN A 48 -7.95 -0.94 2.00
N ALA A 49 -9.01 -1.66 1.62
CA ALA A 49 -8.89 -3.02 1.10
C ALA A 49 -8.14 -3.06 -0.25
N ILE A 50 -8.48 -2.18 -1.20
CA ILE A 50 -7.78 -2.06 -2.49
C ILE A 50 -6.30 -1.78 -2.23
N VAL A 51 -5.97 -0.74 -1.48
CA VAL A 51 -4.59 -0.31 -1.24
C VAL A 51 -3.77 -1.38 -0.54
N LYS A 52 -4.33 -1.99 0.51
CA LYS A 52 -3.67 -3.05 1.26
C LYS A 52 -3.20 -4.18 0.35
N TYR A 53 -4.10 -4.67 -0.50
CA TYR A 53 -3.85 -5.84 -1.35
C TYR A 53 -3.11 -5.49 -2.64
N LYS A 54 -3.52 -4.42 -3.32
CA LYS A 54 -2.95 -3.97 -4.60
C LYS A 54 -1.54 -3.42 -4.43
N THR A 55 -1.25 -2.70 -3.35
CA THR A 55 0.00 -1.93 -3.21
C THR A 55 0.85 -2.39 -2.01
N SER A 56 0.29 -2.42 -0.81
CA SER A 56 1.10 -2.53 0.42
C SER A 56 1.87 -3.85 0.53
N PHE A 57 1.26 -4.98 0.14
CA PHE A 57 1.90 -6.29 0.23
C PHE A 57 3.16 -6.40 -0.65
N TYR A 58 3.06 -6.09 -1.94
CA TYR A 58 4.20 -6.26 -2.86
C TYR A 58 5.23 -5.14 -2.72
N SER A 59 4.80 -3.91 -2.46
CA SER A 59 5.70 -2.75 -2.44
C SER A 59 6.52 -2.65 -1.16
N PHE A 60 5.92 -3.00 -0.02
CA PHE A 60 6.52 -2.79 1.29
C PHE A 60 6.80 -4.09 2.04
N TYR A 61 5.82 -4.99 2.15
CA TYR A 61 6.01 -6.21 2.94
C TYR A 61 6.91 -7.23 2.25
N LEU A 62 6.75 -7.46 0.94
CA LEU A 62 7.50 -8.48 0.22
C LEU A 62 9.03 -8.30 0.27
N PRO A 63 9.61 -7.10 0.02
CA PRO A 63 11.06 -6.93 0.07
C PRO A 63 11.65 -7.27 1.45
N VAL A 64 10.98 -6.84 2.53
CA VAL A 64 11.45 -7.09 3.90
C VAL A 64 11.19 -8.54 4.30
N GLY A 65 10.00 -9.06 4.01
CA GLY A 65 9.62 -10.45 4.30
C GLY A 65 10.54 -11.44 3.59
N ALA A 66 10.89 -11.19 2.32
CA ALA A 66 11.84 -12.01 1.57
C ALA A 66 13.24 -11.96 2.20
N ALA A 67 13.71 -10.77 2.61
CA ALA A 67 14.99 -10.61 3.29
C ALA A 67 15.01 -11.37 4.64
N LEU A 68 13.91 -11.36 5.39
CA LEU A 68 13.76 -12.18 6.59
C LEU A 68 13.91 -13.67 6.26
N TYR A 69 13.15 -14.20 5.31
CA TYR A 69 13.28 -15.60 4.88
C TYR A 69 14.73 -15.97 4.49
N MET A 70 15.40 -15.11 3.73
CA MET A 70 16.79 -15.34 3.30
C MET A 70 17.79 -15.32 4.47
N ALA A 71 17.60 -14.44 5.45
CA ALA A 71 18.42 -14.37 6.65
C ALA A 71 18.27 -15.66 7.49
N SER A 72 17.04 -16.17 7.66
CA SER A 72 16.78 -17.46 8.34
C SER A 72 17.49 -18.62 7.67
N ILE A 73 17.40 -18.71 6.34
CA ILE A 73 18.05 -19.78 5.56
C ILE A 73 19.57 -19.72 5.76
N SER A 74 20.15 -18.52 5.69
CA SER A 74 21.60 -18.32 5.86
C SER A 74 22.06 -18.76 7.25
N ILE A 75 21.33 -18.38 8.31
CA ILE A 75 21.63 -18.81 9.69
C ILE A 75 21.55 -20.33 9.83
N TYR A 76 20.51 -20.96 9.26
CA TYR A 76 20.33 -22.41 9.34
C TYR A 76 21.49 -23.17 8.66
N LEU A 77 21.92 -22.73 7.48
CA LEU A 77 23.04 -23.32 6.74
C LEU A 77 24.38 -23.13 7.47
N ILE A 78 24.62 -21.97 8.09
CA ILE A 78 25.85 -21.68 8.85
C ILE A 78 25.98 -22.59 10.08
N HIS A 79 24.86 -22.93 10.74
CA HIS A 79 24.86 -23.82 11.91
C HIS A 79 24.93 -25.32 11.57
N GLY A 80 25.26 -25.66 10.31
CA GLY A 80 25.64 -27.03 9.92
C GLY A 80 24.52 -28.07 9.96
N ARG A 81 23.25 -27.66 9.94
CA ARG A 81 22.13 -28.61 9.81
C ARG A 81 21.83 -28.88 8.34
N ASP A 82 21.94 -30.15 7.95
CA ASP A 82 21.70 -30.61 6.58
C ASP A 82 20.20 -30.58 6.23
N VAL A 83 19.80 -29.66 5.34
CA VAL A 83 18.42 -29.48 4.86
C VAL A 83 17.90 -30.71 4.13
N SER A 84 18.78 -31.57 3.61
CA SER A 84 18.38 -32.78 2.88
C SER A 84 17.90 -33.92 3.78
N LEU A 85 18.15 -33.84 5.09
CA LEU A 85 17.85 -34.88 6.07
C LEU A 85 16.62 -34.58 6.95
N THR A 86 16.01 -33.40 6.83
CA THR A 86 14.77 -33.09 7.57
C THR A 86 13.55 -33.44 6.71
N PRO A 87 12.73 -34.44 7.10
CA PRO A 87 11.52 -34.80 6.35
C PRO A 87 10.43 -33.71 6.42
N ASP A 88 10.58 -32.74 7.33
CA ASP A 88 9.72 -31.57 7.46
C ASP A 88 10.41 -30.34 6.87
N LEU A 89 9.98 -29.92 5.68
CA LEU A 89 10.43 -28.70 5.00
C LEU A 89 10.05 -27.41 5.76
N THR A 90 9.25 -27.51 6.83
CA THR A 90 8.95 -26.40 7.76
C THR A 90 9.91 -26.32 8.94
N ALA A 91 10.78 -27.31 9.14
CA ALA A 91 11.76 -27.31 10.22
C ALA A 91 12.75 -26.10 10.17
N PRO A 92 13.21 -25.60 9.01
CA PRO A 92 14.01 -24.37 8.96
C PRO A 92 13.22 -23.12 9.40
N LEU A 93 11.89 -23.09 9.22
CA LEU A 93 11.01 -22.02 9.73
C LEU A 93 10.85 -22.10 11.26
N GLN A 94 10.89 -23.30 11.82
CA GLN A 94 10.80 -23.52 13.26
C GLN A 94 12.16 -23.39 13.98
N ALA A 95 13.26 -23.71 13.29
CA ALA A 95 14.60 -23.80 13.85
C ALA A 95 15.50 -22.58 13.53
N GLY A 96 15.16 -21.79 12.51
CA GLY A 96 15.91 -20.62 12.06
C GLY A 96 15.25 -19.32 12.47
N LEU A 97 15.22 -19.02 13.78
CA LEU A 97 15.23 -17.67 14.40
C LEU A 97 14.61 -16.49 13.60
N ASN A 98 13.47 -16.67 12.95
CA ASN A 98 12.55 -15.59 12.58
C ASN A 98 11.18 -16.04 13.07
N SER A 99 10.80 -15.53 14.23
CA SER A 99 9.52 -15.83 14.83
C SER A 99 8.40 -15.40 13.88
N LYS A 100 7.32 -16.19 13.84
CA LYS A 100 6.03 -15.77 13.24
C LYS A 100 5.63 -14.36 13.71
N GLU A 101 6.03 -14.00 14.93
CA GLU A 101 5.90 -12.68 15.52
C GLU A 101 6.69 -11.59 14.79
N GLU A 102 7.97 -11.79 14.45
CA GLU A 102 8.75 -10.82 13.66
C GLU A 102 8.14 -10.56 12.29
N HIS A 103 7.68 -11.62 11.60
CA HIS A 103 6.92 -11.45 10.35
C HIS A 103 5.63 -10.67 10.54
N ASN A 104 4.86 -10.96 11.60
CA ASN A 104 3.62 -10.25 11.91
C ASN A 104 3.88 -8.78 12.25
N ASN A 105 4.93 -8.49 13.02
CA ASN A 105 5.33 -7.16 13.41
C ASN A 105 5.79 -6.35 12.19
N ALA A 106 6.67 -6.91 11.36
CA ALA A 106 7.11 -6.29 10.11
C ALA A 106 5.93 -6.03 9.19
N LYS A 107 5.04 -7.03 9.01
CA LYS A 107 3.83 -6.89 8.20
C LYS A 107 2.93 -5.77 8.72
N HIS A 108 2.70 -5.68 10.02
CA HIS A 108 1.87 -4.62 10.60
C HIS A 108 2.42 -3.23 10.25
N ILE A 109 3.71 -3.01 10.47
CA ILE A 109 4.38 -1.73 10.14
C ILE A 109 4.30 -1.43 8.64
N LEU A 110 4.64 -2.41 7.81
CA LEU A 110 4.81 -2.21 6.37
C LEU A 110 3.47 -2.07 5.63
N LEU A 111 2.38 -2.65 6.15
CA LEU A 111 1.06 -2.46 5.56
C LEU A 111 0.52 -1.05 5.83
N GLU A 112 0.68 -0.49 7.04
CA GLU A 112 0.35 0.92 7.35
C GLU A 112 1.20 1.85 6.47
N MET A 113 2.48 1.54 6.29
CA MET A 113 3.38 2.32 5.46
C MET A 113 2.94 2.33 3.99
N GLY A 114 2.49 1.18 3.47
CA GLY A 114 1.96 1.10 2.12
C GLY A 114 0.63 1.84 1.94
N GLU A 115 -0.23 1.84 2.96
CA GLU A 115 -1.45 2.66 2.94
C GLU A 115 -1.12 4.15 2.83
N PHE A 116 -0.24 4.61 3.71
CA PHE A 116 0.22 5.99 3.68
C PHE A 116 0.82 6.35 2.31
N PHE A 117 1.71 5.51 1.78
CA PHE A 117 2.35 5.75 0.48
C PHE A 117 1.35 5.89 -0.68
N GLN A 118 0.31 5.05 -0.72
CA GLN A 118 -0.71 5.11 -1.77
C GLN A 118 -1.57 6.36 -1.64
N ILE A 119 -1.91 6.79 -0.42
CA ILE A 119 -2.63 8.05 -0.21
C ILE A 119 -1.82 9.26 -0.71
N GLN A 120 -0.50 9.24 -0.53
CA GLN A 120 0.38 10.23 -1.13
C GLN A 120 0.35 10.17 -2.66
N ASP A 121 0.23 8.97 -3.24
CA ASP A 121 0.18 8.79 -4.69
C ASP A 121 -1.08 9.41 -5.28
N ASP A 122 -2.23 9.08 -4.68
CA ASP A 122 -3.54 9.60 -5.06
C ASP A 122 -3.60 11.14 -4.92
N TYR A 123 -2.97 11.69 -3.88
CA TYR A 123 -2.85 13.14 -3.72
C TYR A 123 -2.00 13.77 -4.83
N LEU A 124 -0.81 13.18 -5.08
CA LEU A 124 0.11 13.67 -6.11
C LEU A 124 -0.42 13.47 -7.53
N ASP A 125 -1.34 12.54 -7.75
CA ASP A 125 -2.01 12.38 -9.04
C ASP A 125 -2.84 13.64 -9.38
N CYS A 126 -3.55 14.21 -8.40
CA CYS A 126 -4.35 15.43 -8.63
C CYS A 126 -3.58 16.74 -8.43
N TYR A 127 -2.66 16.79 -7.46
CA TYR A 127 -2.00 18.04 -7.02
C TYR A 127 -0.49 18.07 -7.25
N GLY A 128 0.10 16.98 -7.71
CA GLY A 128 1.53 16.93 -8.01
C GLY A 128 1.86 17.73 -9.26
N ASP A 129 3.01 18.38 -9.26
CA ASP A 129 3.55 19.03 -10.45
C ASP A 129 4.00 17.93 -11.46
N PRO A 130 3.43 17.89 -12.69
CA PRO A 130 3.82 16.91 -13.71
C PRO A 130 5.33 16.93 -14.04
N ALA A 131 6.01 18.07 -13.88
CA ALA A 131 7.45 18.18 -14.08
C ALA A 131 8.26 17.42 -13.01
N VAL A 132 7.67 17.20 -11.83
CA VAL A 132 8.29 16.49 -10.69
C VAL A 132 7.85 15.03 -10.64
N THR A 133 6.56 14.76 -10.82
CA THR A 133 5.99 13.40 -10.80
C THR A 133 6.33 12.61 -12.07
N GLY A 134 6.61 13.31 -13.18
CA GLY A 134 6.89 12.72 -14.48
C GLY A 134 5.65 12.17 -15.20
N LYS A 135 4.45 12.43 -14.67
CA LYS A 135 3.17 12.02 -15.25
C LYS A 135 2.09 13.09 -15.05
N ILE A 136 1.14 13.14 -15.97
CA ILE A 136 -0.13 13.84 -15.77
C ILE A 136 -1.06 12.85 -15.05
N GLY A 137 -1.69 13.28 -13.97
CA GLY A 137 -2.64 12.43 -13.25
C GLY A 137 -3.93 12.21 -14.03
N THR A 138 -4.52 11.04 -13.81
CA THR A 138 -5.70 10.56 -14.53
C THR A 138 -6.77 9.98 -13.62
N ASP A 139 -6.57 9.97 -12.30
CA ASP A 139 -7.47 9.29 -11.36
C ASP A 139 -8.94 9.74 -11.47
N ILE A 140 -9.17 11.04 -11.73
CA ILE A 140 -10.52 11.59 -11.91
C ILE A 140 -11.16 11.02 -13.19
N GLN A 141 -10.43 11.07 -14.31
CA GLN A 141 -10.89 10.62 -15.62
C GLN A 141 -11.10 9.10 -15.66
N ASP A 142 -10.22 8.36 -14.96
CA ASP A 142 -10.22 6.91 -14.89
C ASP A 142 -11.28 6.36 -13.91
N ASN A 143 -12.12 7.24 -13.34
CA ASN A 143 -13.14 6.88 -12.36
C ASN A 143 -12.54 6.17 -11.13
N LYS A 144 -11.28 6.44 -10.77
CA LYS A 144 -10.62 5.69 -9.69
C LYS A 144 -11.25 5.99 -8.35
N CYS A 145 -11.34 4.94 -7.53
CA CYS A 145 -11.64 5.06 -6.11
C CYS A 145 -10.41 5.56 -5.36
N SER A 146 -10.00 6.80 -5.59
CA SER A 146 -8.86 7.43 -4.93
C SER A 146 -9.20 7.89 -3.51
N TRP A 147 -8.19 8.10 -2.69
CA TRP A 147 -8.35 8.68 -1.35
C TRP A 147 -9.07 10.02 -1.39
N LEU A 148 -8.77 10.86 -2.38
CA LEU A 148 -9.36 12.20 -2.52
C LEU A 148 -10.88 12.14 -2.69
N VAL A 149 -11.39 11.28 -3.59
CA VAL A 149 -12.84 11.18 -3.81
C VAL A 149 -13.54 10.58 -2.59
N VAL A 150 -12.97 9.53 -1.99
CA VAL A 150 -13.53 8.88 -0.80
C VAL A 150 -13.60 9.88 0.35
N LYS A 151 -12.54 10.66 0.57
CA LYS A 151 -12.49 11.60 1.68
C LYS A 151 -13.34 12.83 1.45
N ALA A 152 -13.45 13.31 0.21
CA ALA A 152 -14.39 14.36 -0.16
C ALA A 152 -15.85 13.93 0.10
N LEU A 153 -16.22 12.67 -0.20
CA LEU A 153 -17.57 12.13 -0.02
C LEU A 153 -18.04 12.15 1.44
N GLU A 154 -17.12 12.14 2.42
CA GLU A 154 -17.43 12.20 3.84
C GLU A 154 -17.83 13.61 4.32
N VAL A 155 -17.39 14.66 3.63
CA VAL A 155 -17.54 16.07 4.08
C VAL A 155 -18.43 16.92 3.17
N MET A 156 -18.76 16.42 1.98
CA MET A 156 -19.55 17.16 1.00
C MET A 156 -21.04 17.18 1.31
N THR A 157 -21.69 18.27 0.91
CA THR A 157 -23.15 18.41 0.91
C THR A 157 -23.81 17.56 -0.19
N PRO A 158 -25.12 17.28 -0.11
CA PRO A 158 -25.83 16.58 -1.19
C PRO A 158 -25.74 17.27 -2.56
N LYS A 159 -25.69 18.61 -2.59
CA LYS A 159 -25.52 19.38 -3.83
C LYS A 159 -24.14 19.13 -4.45
N GLN A 160 -23.08 19.27 -3.66
CA GLN A 160 -21.72 19.00 -4.08
C GLN A 160 -21.53 17.54 -4.53
N ARG A 161 -22.19 16.59 -3.86
CA ARG A 161 -22.20 15.18 -4.27
C ARG A 161 -22.81 14.99 -5.66
N SER A 162 -23.92 15.67 -5.94
CA SER A 162 -24.54 15.64 -7.27
C SER A 162 -23.66 16.27 -8.34
N GLU A 163 -22.94 17.35 -8.02
CA GLU A 163 -21.97 17.99 -8.93
C GLU A 163 -20.79 17.07 -9.22
N LEU A 164 -20.22 16.41 -8.20
CA LEU A 164 -19.17 15.42 -8.35
C LEU A 164 -19.63 14.25 -9.24
N GLN A 165 -20.82 13.70 -8.97
CA GLN A 165 -21.38 12.57 -9.74
C GLN A 165 -21.55 12.88 -11.23
N ALA A 166 -21.77 14.13 -11.60
CA ALA A 166 -21.93 14.56 -12.98
C ALA A 166 -20.61 14.77 -13.74
N CYS A 167 -19.48 14.85 -13.02
CA CYS A 167 -18.17 15.19 -13.61
C CYS A 167 -17.09 14.10 -13.39
N TYR A 168 -17.18 13.31 -12.33
CA TYR A 168 -16.19 12.28 -12.02
C TYR A 168 -16.24 11.16 -13.07
N GLY A 169 -15.09 10.61 -13.45
CA GLY A 169 -15.00 9.57 -14.51
C GLY A 169 -15.18 10.09 -15.93
N HIS A 170 -15.21 11.41 -16.14
CA HIS A 170 -15.25 12.03 -17.46
C HIS A 170 -13.85 12.53 -17.84
N SER A 171 -13.50 12.36 -19.12
CA SER A 171 -12.17 12.71 -19.64
C SER A 171 -12.06 14.15 -20.16
N ASP A 172 -13.17 14.90 -20.23
CA ASP A 172 -13.14 16.29 -20.67
C ASP A 172 -12.57 17.23 -19.60
N GLU A 173 -11.80 18.21 -20.05
CA GLU A 173 -11.08 19.17 -19.20
C GLU A 173 -12.03 19.93 -18.26
N ALA A 174 -13.20 20.33 -18.74
CA ALA A 174 -14.17 21.07 -17.93
C ALA A 174 -14.73 20.25 -16.76
N SER A 175 -14.91 18.94 -16.93
CA SER A 175 -15.29 18.03 -15.86
C SER A 175 -14.17 17.89 -14.82
N VAL A 176 -12.93 17.69 -15.26
CA VAL A 176 -11.75 17.60 -14.37
C VAL A 176 -11.57 18.90 -13.57
N GLU A 177 -11.66 20.06 -14.21
CA GLU A 177 -11.58 21.37 -13.56
C GLU A 177 -12.64 21.56 -12.48
N LYS A 178 -13.89 21.12 -12.74
CA LYS A 178 -14.97 21.19 -11.75
C LYS A 178 -14.70 20.31 -10.53
N VAL A 179 -14.21 19.09 -10.75
CA VAL A 179 -13.83 18.19 -9.64
C VAL A 179 -12.70 18.80 -8.82
N MET A 180 -11.68 19.36 -9.47
CA MET A 180 -10.57 20.03 -8.79
C MET A 180 -11.04 21.28 -8.01
N ALA A 181 -11.91 22.11 -8.60
CA ALA A 181 -12.50 23.26 -7.91
C ALA A 181 -13.31 22.84 -6.67
N LEU A 182 -14.03 21.71 -6.78
CA LEU A 182 -14.76 21.15 -5.64
C LEU A 182 -13.79 20.67 -4.54
N TYR A 183 -12.73 19.94 -4.90
CA TYR A 183 -11.72 19.52 -3.92
C TYR A 183 -11.05 20.70 -3.22
N ASN A 184 -10.76 21.77 -3.95
CA ASN A 184 -10.23 23.01 -3.38
C ASN A 184 -11.22 23.65 -2.39
N THR A 185 -12.50 23.71 -2.75
CA THR A 185 -13.58 24.22 -1.88
C THR A 185 -13.72 23.40 -0.59
N LEU A 186 -13.54 22.09 -0.69
CA LEU A 186 -13.55 21.16 0.46
C LEU A 186 -12.24 21.15 1.26
N GLN A 187 -11.25 21.96 0.86
CA GLN A 187 -9.93 22.05 1.49
C GLN A 187 -9.20 20.69 1.54
N MET A 188 -9.31 19.89 0.48
CA MET A 188 -8.65 18.59 0.39
C MET A 188 -7.13 18.63 0.63
N PRO A 189 -6.37 19.64 0.14
CA PRO A 189 -4.95 19.78 0.47
C PRO A 189 -4.68 19.91 1.97
N THR A 190 -5.49 20.70 2.69
CA THR A 190 -5.37 20.85 4.14
C THR A 190 -5.63 19.52 4.86
N LEU A 191 -6.65 18.77 4.44
CA LEU A 191 -6.97 17.46 4.99
C LEU A 191 -5.84 16.46 4.73
N TYR A 192 -5.26 16.46 3.54
CA TYR A 192 -4.13 15.62 3.19
C TYR A 192 -2.90 15.93 4.04
N HIS A 193 -2.47 17.19 4.15
CA HIS A 193 -1.28 17.55 4.92
C HIS A 193 -1.43 17.21 6.42
N ARG A 194 -2.64 17.34 6.96
CA ARG A 194 -2.93 16.87 8.32
C ARG A 194 -2.82 15.34 8.42
N TYR A 195 -3.41 14.61 7.48
CA TYR A 195 -3.30 13.14 7.44
C TYR A 195 -1.85 12.68 7.27
N GLU A 196 -1.06 13.38 6.46
CA GLU A 196 0.37 13.08 6.22
C GLU A 196 1.18 13.18 7.52
N GLU A 197 0.99 14.26 8.28
CA GLU A 197 1.66 14.46 9.56
C GLU A 197 1.21 13.42 10.60
N GLU A 198 -0.11 13.21 10.72
CA GLU A 198 -0.67 12.21 11.64
C GLU A 198 -0.18 10.79 11.31
N SER A 199 -0.10 10.43 10.03
CA SER A 199 0.35 9.11 9.57
C SER A 199 1.84 8.90 9.82
N TYR A 200 2.66 9.92 9.61
CA TYR A 200 4.09 9.83 9.93
C TYR A 200 4.32 9.62 11.44
N GLN A 201 3.57 10.34 12.29
CA GLN A 201 3.63 10.14 13.74
C GLN A 201 3.11 8.76 14.17
N ARG A 202 2.02 8.27 13.57
CA ARG A 202 1.54 6.89 13.80
C ARG A 202 2.59 5.86 13.41
N LEU A 203 3.22 6.00 12.25
CA LEU A 203 4.28 5.09 11.79
C LEU A 203 5.47 5.07 12.75
N GLN A 204 5.93 6.23 13.24
CA GLN A 204 7.00 6.29 14.22
C GLN A 204 6.65 5.52 15.51
N LYS A 205 5.43 5.70 16.03
CA LYS A 205 4.94 4.96 17.21
C LYS A 205 4.84 3.47 16.95
N LEU A 206 4.33 3.08 15.78
CA LEU A 206 4.17 1.69 15.37
C LEU A 206 5.53 0.99 15.24
N ILE A 207 6.52 1.67 14.65
CA ILE A 207 7.90 1.17 14.56
C ILE A 207 8.48 0.99 15.95
N ALA A 208 8.36 1.98 16.84
CA ALA A 208 8.87 1.89 18.21
C ALA A 208 8.21 0.76 19.02
N ALA A 209 6.93 0.48 18.77
CA ALA A 209 6.18 -0.55 19.50
C ALA A 209 6.44 -1.97 18.97
N HIS A 210 6.61 -2.13 17.65
CA HIS A 210 6.58 -3.46 17.01
C HIS A 210 7.90 -3.90 16.39
N ALA A 211 8.86 -3.02 16.12
CA ALA A 211 10.10 -3.46 15.48
C ALA A 211 10.83 -4.51 16.33
N GLY A 212 10.79 -4.43 17.66
CA GLY A 212 11.31 -5.47 18.54
C GLY A 212 12.79 -5.74 18.28
N THR A 213 13.13 -6.98 17.93
CA THR A 213 14.47 -7.43 17.52
C THR A 213 14.86 -7.01 16.10
N LEU A 214 13.90 -6.60 15.27
CA LEU A 214 14.16 -6.15 13.92
C LEU A 214 14.90 -4.81 13.92
N PRO A 215 15.81 -4.58 12.96
CA PRO A 215 16.52 -3.31 12.87
C PRO A 215 15.55 -2.15 12.61
N HIS A 216 15.33 -1.31 13.63
CA HIS A 216 14.42 -0.16 13.53
C HIS A 216 14.81 0.78 12.39
N SER A 217 16.12 0.88 12.11
CA SER A 217 16.67 1.68 11.02
C SER A 217 16.11 1.32 9.66
N VAL A 218 15.77 0.05 9.39
CA VAL A 218 15.15 -0.37 8.12
C VAL A 218 13.82 0.33 7.93
N PHE A 219 12.94 0.26 8.93
CA PHE A 219 11.62 0.90 8.87
C PHE A 219 11.70 2.42 8.91
N LEU A 220 12.58 2.99 9.74
CA LEU A 220 12.77 4.44 9.82
C LEU A 220 13.29 5.02 8.50
N ASN A 221 14.20 4.31 7.82
CA ASN A 221 14.71 4.74 6.52
C ASN A 221 13.61 4.72 5.44
N PHE A 222 12.75 3.70 5.43
CA PHE A 222 11.59 3.68 4.53
C PHE A 222 10.61 4.80 4.85
N ALA A 223 10.23 4.97 6.12
CA ALA A 223 9.34 6.05 6.55
C ALA A 223 9.87 7.43 6.15
N LYS A 224 11.17 7.68 6.36
CA LYS A 224 11.83 8.93 5.97
C LYS A 224 11.85 9.14 4.46
N LYS A 225 11.99 8.07 3.67
CA LYS A 225 12.02 8.14 2.20
C LYS A 225 10.67 8.54 1.61
N ILE A 226 9.57 8.11 2.23
CA ILE A 226 8.22 8.40 1.72
C ILE A 226 7.61 9.66 2.33
N TYR A 227 7.97 10.04 3.56
CA TYR A 227 7.43 11.23 4.21
C TYR A 227 7.77 12.50 3.43
N LYS A 228 6.75 13.30 3.09
CA LYS A 228 6.87 14.52 2.28
C LYS A 228 7.54 14.29 0.92
N ARG A 229 7.35 13.10 0.33
CA ARG A 229 7.74 12.84 -1.05
C ARG A 229 6.98 13.76 -1.99
N ASN A 230 7.63 14.16 -3.07
CA ASN A 230 7.06 15.02 -4.11
C ASN A 230 6.88 14.30 -5.46
N LYS A 231 7.19 13.00 -5.52
CA LYS A 231 7.02 12.10 -6.66
C LYS A 231 6.93 10.65 -6.20
#